data_AF-A0A835R690-F1
#
_entry.id   AF-A0A835R690-F1
#
_cell.length_a   1.000
_cell.length_b   1.000
_cell.length_c   1.000
_cell.angle_alpha   90.00
_cell.angle_beta   90.00
_cell.angle_gamma   90.00
#
_symmetry.space_group_name_H-M   'P 1'
#
loop_
_entity.id
_entity.type
_entity.pdbx_description
1 polymer ?
#
loop_
_entity_poly.entity_id
_entity_poly.type
_entity_poly.pdbx_seq_one_letter_code
_entity_poly.pdbx_strand_id
1 'polypeptide(L)'
;MAGVGASSSEADLDRPNIEEYLTAESIQESPKKLRLSDLLDISPTLREAAGAIIDDSFTRCFKSNSPEPWNWNIYLFPLWCLGVVIRYGVLFPLRVAILAAGWILFFAAFLPVHFLWKGPKNWKRAIERKLVEMMCGVFVASWTGVVKYHGPRPSMRPQQVFVANHTSMIDFIILEQMTAFAVIMQKHPGWVGFIQKTILESVGCIWFNRTEAKDREVVARK
;
A
#
# COMPACT_ATOMS: atom_id res chain seq x y z
N MET A 1 -43.94 -39.62 30.42
CA MET A 1 -44.71 -38.44 29.96
C MET A 1 -43.72 -37.30 29.80
N ALA A 2 -43.69 -36.70 28.60
CA ALA A 2 -43.13 -35.40 28.20
C ALA A 2 -41.67 -35.07 28.60
N GLY A 3 -40.76 -34.63 27.73
CA GLY A 3 -40.82 -34.16 26.35
C GLY A 3 -39.55 -33.33 26.15
N VAL A 4 -38.65 -33.80 25.29
CA VAL A 4 -37.38 -33.15 24.97
C VAL A 4 -37.68 -31.91 24.13
N GLY A 5 -37.39 -30.72 24.67
CA GLY A 5 -37.47 -29.46 23.95
C GLY A 5 -36.32 -29.36 22.96
N ALA A 6 -36.60 -29.63 21.68
CA ALA A 6 -35.70 -29.34 20.59
C ALA A 6 -35.73 -27.82 20.29
N SER A 7 -34.56 -27.19 20.41
CA SER A 7 -34.32 -25.82 19.95
C SER A 7 -34.47 -25.77 18.43
N SER A 8 -35.54 -25.15 17.96
CA SER A 8 -35.82 -24.92 16.54
C SER A 8 -36.04 -23.42 16.34
N SER A 9 -35.01 -22.67 15.94
CA SER A 9 -35.16 -21.41 15.16
C SER A 9 -33.87 -20.60 14.95
N GLU A 10 -32.73 -21.21 14.57
CA GLU A 10 -31.60 -20.42 14.01
C GLU A 10 -31.06 -20.96 12.68
N ALA A 11 -31.47 -22.17 12.26
CA ALA A 11 -30.96 -22.80 11.02
C ALA A 11 -31.80 -22.52 9.76
N ASP A 12 -32.92 -21.80 9.87
CA ASP A 12 -33.89 -21.62 8.77
C ASP A 12 -33.85 -20.23 8.12
N LEU A 13 -32.94 -19.34 8.54
CA LEU A 13 -32.81 -17.98 8.01
C LEU A 13 -31.87 -17.86 6.80
N ASP A 14 -31.21 -18.94 6.41
CA ASP A 14 -30.11 -18.95 5.42
C ASP A 14 -30.39 -19.83 4.19
N ARG A 15 -31.67 -20.11 3.88
CA ARG A 15 -32.01 -20.67 2.56
C ARG A 15 -32.02 -19.55 1.54
N PRO A 16 -31.15 -19.56 0.51
CA PRO A 16 -31.28 -18.63 -0.60
C PRO A 16 -32.65 -18.89 -1.24
N ASN A 17 -33.53 -17.88 -1.20
CA ASN A 17 -34.84 -17.96 -1.83
C ASN A 17 -34.63 -17.89 -3.35
N ILE A 18 -34.47 -19.05 -3.99
CA ILE A 18 -34.21 -19.17 -5.43
C ILE A 18 -35.33 -18.50 -6.24
N GLU A 19 -36.54 -18.41 -5.70
CA GLU A 19 -37.67 -17.74 -6.33
C GLU A 19 -37.54 -16.20 -6.38
N GLU A 20 -36.69 -15.60 -5.54
CA GLU A 20 -36.42 -14.15 -5.56
C GLU A 20 -35.39 -13.78 -6.65
N TYR A 21 -34.51 -14.71 -7.02
CA TYR A 21 -33.56 -14.57 -8.14
C TYR A 21 -34.22 -14.80 -9.51
N LEU A 22 -35.26 -15.64 -9.56
CA LEU A 22 -36.05 -15.85 -10.76
C LEU A 22 -37.17 -14.81 -10.79
N THR A 23 -36.86 -13.61 -11.29
CA THR A 23 -37.88 -12.60 -11.59
C THR A 23 -38.93 -13.25 -12.49
N ALA A 24 -40.13 -13.50 -11.97
CA ALA A 24 -41.26 -14.07 -12.72
C ALA A 24 -41.66 -13.20 -13.93
N GLU A 25 -41.14 -11.97 -14.01
CA GLU A 25 -41.25 -11.08 -15.18
C GLU A 25 -40.43 -11.54 -16.39
N SER A 26 -39.41 -12.39 -16.22
CA SER A 26 -38.55 -12.86 -17.32
C SER A 26 -39.22 -13.87 -18.26
N ILE A 27 -40.34 -14.46 -17.85
CA ILE A 27 -41.02 -15.52 -18.61
C ILE A 27 -42.12 -14.98 -19.54
N GLN A 28 -42.48 -13.69 -19.43
CA GLN A 28 -43.64 -13.13 -20.13
C GLN A 28 -43.34 -11.82 -20.89
N GLU A 29 -42.29 -11.79 -21.71
CA GLU A 29 -42.15 -10.76 -22.75
C GLU A 29 -42.29 -11.35 -24.17
N SER A 30 -43.32 -10.88 -24.88
CA SER A 30 -43.51 -11.05 -26.33
C SER A 30 -42.32 -10.47 -27.12
N PRO A 31 -41.99 -10.96 -28.33
CA PRO A 31 -40.74 -10.63 -29.01
C PRO A 31 -40.71 -9.14 -29.43
N LYS A 32 -40.07 -8.29 -28.63
CA LYS A 32 -39.72 -6.92 -29.02
C LYS A 32 -38.61 -6.97 -30.06
N LYS A 33 -38.68 -6.12 -31.08
CA LYS A 33 -37.60 -5.93 -32.06
C LYS A 33 -36.37 -5.37 -31.34
N LEU A 34 -35.43 -6.25 -30.97
CA LEU A 34 -34.17 -5.92 -30.32
C LEU A 34 -33.35 -4.98 -31.22
N ARG A 35 -33.04 -3.78 -30.72
CA ARG A 35 -32.10 -2.86 -31.38
C ARG A 35 -30.68 -3.19 -30.92
N LEU A 36 -29.70 -2.92 -31.78
CA LEU A 36 -28.28 -3.17 -31.49
C LEU A 36 -27.79 -2.37 -30.25
N SER A 37 -28.43 -1.23 -29.96
CA SER A 37 -28.23 -0.46 -28.73
C SER A 37 -28.60 -1.24 -27.47
N ASP A 38 -29.65 -2.06 -27.53
CA ASP A 38 -30.17 -2.81 -26.39
C ASP A 38 -29.33 -4.07 -26.12
N LEU A 39 -28.69 -4.61 -27.17
CA LEU A 39 -27.72 -5.71 -27.05
C LEU A 39 -26.34 -5.24 -26.55
N LEU A 40 -26.00 -3.97 -26.74
CA LEU A 40 -24.78 -3.36 -26.23
C LEU A 40 -24.96 -2.74 -24.84
N ASP A 41 -26.20 -2.67 -24.34
CA ASP A 41 -26.48 -2.20 -22.99
C ASP A 41 -26.09 -3.28 -21.97
N ILE A 42 -24.86 -3.15 -21.47
CA ILE A 42 -24.31 -4.00 -20.40
C ILE A 42 -24.69 -3.51 -19.00
N SER A 43 -25.46 -2.42 -18.87
CA SER A 43 -25.86 -1.92 -17.55
C SER A 43 -26.61 -2.94 -16.67
N PRO A 44 -27.53 -3.80 -17.18
CA PRO A 44 -28.19 -4.80 -16.35
C PRO A 44 -27.20 -5.87 -15.85
N THR A 45 -26.32 -6.37 -16.71
CA THR A 45 -25.31 -7.37 -16.33
C THR A 45 -24.28 -6.80 -15.36
N LEU A 46 -23.90 -5.53 -15.52
CA LEU A 46 -23.00 -4.85 -14.58
C LEU A 46 -23.66 -4.64 -13.21
N ARG A 47 -24.95 -4.31 -13.20
CA ARG A 47 -25.73 -4.11 -11.96
C ARG A 47 -25.93 -5.42 -11.22
N GLU A 48 -26.20 -6.51 -11.94
CA GLU A 48 -26.31 -7.85 -11.38
C GLU A 48 -24.96 -8.35 -10.84
N ALA A 49 -23.88 -8.16 -11.62
CA ALA A 49 -22.53 -8.49 -11.16
C ALA A 49 -22.11 -7.66 -9.92
N ALA A 50 -22.45 -6.37 -9.88
CA ALA A 50 -22.20 -5.53 -8.72
C ALA A 50 -23.04 -5.97 -7.50
N GLY A 51 -24.31 -6.34 -7.71
CA GLY A 51 -25.17 -6.93 -6.68
C GLY A 51 -24.57 -8.21 -6.10
N ALA A 52 -24.15 -9.15 -6.97
CA ALA A 52 -23.51 -10.39 -6.56
C ALA A 52 -22.20 -10.19 -5.78
N ILE A 53 -21.43 -9.14 -6.08
CA ILE A 53 -20.22 -8.78 -5.31
C ILE A 53 -20.58 -8.17 -3.95
N ILE A 54 -21.64 -7.36 -3.87
CA ILE A 54 -22.08 -6.73 -2.62
C ILE A 54 -22.70 -7.78 -1.67
N ASP A 55 -23.47 -8.72 -2.23
CA ASP A 55 -24.16 -9.77 -1.48
C ASP A 55 -23.29 -11.01 -1.22
N ASP A 56 -22.04 -11.00 -1.69
CA ASP A 56 -21.08 -12.07 -1.42
C ASP A 56 -20.84 -12.25 0.09
N SER A 57 -21.08 -13.47 0.55
CA SER A 57 -20.92 -13.87 1.95
C SER A 57 -19.50 -13.64 2.46
N PHE A 58 -18.48 -13.74 1.60
CA PHE A 58 -17.09 -13.48 1.99
C PHE A 58 -16.88 -11.99 2.28
N THR A 59 -17.39 -11.09 1.45
CA THR A 59 -17.27 -9.64 1.65
C THR A 59 -18.00 -9.16 2.91
N ARG A 60 -19.15 -9.79 3.25
CA ARG A 60 -19.87 -9.51 4.52
C ARG A 60 -19.03 -9.81 5.76
N CYS A 61 -18.15 -10.81 5.72
CA CYS A 61 -17.24 -11.13 6.83
C CYS A 61 -16.20 -10.03 7.12
N PHE A 62 -15.93 -9.13 6.16
CA PHE A 62 -14.99 -8.01 6.31
C PHE A 62 -15.69 -6.67 6.55
N LYS A 63 -17.00 -6.66 6.76
CA LYS A 63 -17.74 -5.43 7.03
C LYS A 63 -17.30 -4.88 8.39
N SER A 64 -16.55 -3.78 8.37
CA SER A 64 -16.15 -3.07 9.57
C SER A 64 -17.40 -2.50 10.25
N ASN A 65 -17.57 -2.78 11.54
CA ASN A 65 -18.61 -2.13 12.33
C ASN A 65 -18.34 -0.63 12.37
N SER A 66 -19.39 0.17 12.17
CA SER A 66 -19.25 1.62 12.34
C SER A 66 -18.83 1.92 13.78
N PRO A 67 -17.71 2.63 13.99
CA PRO A 67 -17.25 2.90 15.34
C PRO A 67 -18.28 3.78 16.05
N GLU A 68 -18.73 3.36 17.23
CA GLU A 68 -19.57 4.21 18.07
C GLU A 68 -18.79 5.45 18.50
N PRO A 69 -19.43 6.64 18.51
CA PRO A 69 -18.78 7.90 18.87
C PRO A 69 -18.46 7.96 20.37
N TRP A 70 -17.31 7.39 20.76
CA TRP A 70 -16.85 7.30 22.15
C TRP A 70 -16.54 8.64 22.82
N ASN A 71 -16.31 9.70 22.03
CA ASN A 71 -15.84 11.01 22.48
C ASN A 71 -16.96 12.04 22.68
N TRP A 72 -18.22 11.72 22.35
CA TRP A 72 -19.37 12.62 22.48
C TRP A 72 -19.94 12.65 23.91
N ASN A 73 -19.08 13.00 24.87
CA ASN A 73 -19.45 13.20 26.28
C ASN A 73 -18.85 14.51 26.77
N ILE A 74 -19.53 15.23 27.68
CA ILE A 74 -19.12 16.54 28.18
C ILE A 74 -17.71 16.55 28.80
N TYR A 75 -17.27 15.42 29.35
CA TYR A 75 -15.93 15.26 29.92
C TYR A 75 -14.85 14.96 28.87
N LEU A 76 -15.16 14.15 27.85
CA LEU A 76 -14.20 13.67 26.86
C LEU A 76 -14.11 14.58 25.63
N PHE A 77 -15.18 15.28 25.29
CA PHE A 77 -15.24 16.14 24.10
C PHE A 77 -14.24 17.31 24.17
N PRO A 78 -14.08 18.05 25.29
CA PRO A 78 -13.07 19.11 25.38
C PRO A 78 -11.64 18.56 25.27
N LEU A 79 -11.36 17.43 25.90
CA LEU A 79 -10.04 16.76 25.83
C LEU A 79 -9.74 16.28 24.41
N TRP A 80 -10.75 15.75 23.71
CA TRP A 80 -10.66 15.36 22.31
C TRP A 80 -10.38 16.57 21.41
N CYS A 81 -11.10 17.68 21.58
CA CYS A 81 -10.86 18.92 20.84
C CYS A 81 -9.44 19.43 21.04
N LEU A 82 -8.95 19.45 22.29
CA LEU A 82 -7.56 19.79 22.59
C LEU A 82 -6.58 18.86 21.87
N GLY A 83 -6.84 17.55 21.87
CA GLY A 83 -6.04 16.56 21.15
C GLY A 83 -6.01 16.81 19.63
N VAL A 84 -7.14 17.21 19.03
CA VAL A 84 -7.23 17.61 17.61
C VAL A 84 -6.37 18.85 17.35
N VAL A 85 -6.46 19.88 18.20
CA VAL A 85 -5.66 21.11 18.06
C VAL A 85 -4.16 20.80 18.18
N ILE A 86 -3.74 20.00 19.17
CA ILE A 86 -2.33 19.62 19.32
C ILE A 86 -1.86 18.80 18.12
N ARG A 87 -2.66 17.83 17.66
CA ARG A 87 -2.30 16.94 16.55
C ARG A 87 -2.14 17.69 15.23
N TYR A 88 -3.12 18.51 14.85
CA TYR A 88 -3.14 19.16 13.54
C TYR A 88 -2.55 20.57 13.55
N GLY A 89 -2.54 21.25 14.69
CA GLY A 89 -1.97 22.59 14.84
C GLY A 89 -0.48 22.60 15.20
N VAL A 90 0.02 21.58 15.90
CA VAL A 90 1.43 21.55 16.35
C VAL A 90 2.19 20.37 15.78
N LEU A 91 1.71 19.13 16.03
CA LEU A 91 2.46 17.93 15.64
C LEU A 91 2.55 17.78 14.12
N PHE A 92 1.44 17.97 13.39
CA PHE A 92 1.44 17.83 11.94
C PHE A 92 2.33 18.86 11.22
N PRO A 93 2.26 20.17 11.52
CA PRO A 93 3.17 21.15 10.92
C PRO A 93 4.64 20.88 11.25
N LEU A 94 4.94 20.45 12.48
CA LEU A 94 6.30 20.06 12.87
C LEU A 94 6.82 18.90 12.03
N ARG A 95 5.99 17.88 11.80
CA ARG A 95 6.32 16.72 10.95
C ARG A 95 6.61 17.14 9.51
N VAL A 96 5.78 18.02 8.95
CA VAL A 96 5.98 18.57 7.60
C VAL A 96 7.28 19.39 7.54
N ALA A 97 7.56 20.20 8.56
CA ALA A 97 8.78 21.00 8.63
C ALA A 97 10.05 20.13 8.69
N ILE A 98 10.05 19.06 9.50
CA ILE A 98 11.16 18.09 9.56
C ILE A 98 11.38 17.44 8.20
N LEU A 99 10.30 16.98 7.54
CA LEU A 99 10.39 16.36 6.22
C LEU A 99 10.92 17.33 5.17
N ALA A 100 10.42 18.58 5.16
CA ALA A 100 10.87 19.61 4.23
C ALA A 100 12.36 19.97 4.45
N ALA A 101 12.78 20.16 5.69
CA ALA A 101 14.17 20.43 6.03
C ALA A 101 15.11 19.27 5.61
N GLY A 102 14.69 18.03 5.84
CA GLY A 102 15.47 16.86 5.42
C GLY A 102 15.57 16.72 3.89
N TRP A 103 14.52 17.05 3.14
CA TRP A 103 14.58 17.12 1.67
C TRP A 103 15.56 18.19 1.17
N ILE A 104 15.52 19.39 1.77
CA ILE A 104 16.44 20.48 1.44
C ILE A 104 17.89 20.04 1.69
N LEU A 105 18.16 19.48 2.88
CA LEU A 105 19.49 18.99 3.25
C LEU A 105 19.96 17.87 2.32
N PHE A 106 19.08 16.93 2.00
CA PHE A 106 19.40 15.83 1.10
C PHE A 106 19.77 16.34 -0.29
N PHE A 107 18.96 17.18 -0.93
CA PHE A 107 19.27 17.67 -2.28
C PHE A 107 20.50 18.58 -2.30
N ALA A 108 20.66 19.42 -1.27
CA ALA A 108 21.84 20.27 -1.13
C ALA A 108 23.14 19.45 -1.04
N ALA A 109 23.12 18.28 -0.42
CA ALA A 109 24.28 17.39 -0.34
C ALA A 109 24.40 16.43 -1.54
N PHE A 110 23.29 15.88 -2.02
CA PHE A 110 23.26 14.86 -3.06
C PHE A 110 23.63 15.41 -4.43
N LEU A 111 23.10 16.58 -4.83
CA LEU A 111 23.35 17.13 -6.17
C LEU A 111 24.84 17.45 -6.40
N PRO A 112 25.58 18.09 -5.47
CA PRO A 112 27.02 18.30 -5.64
C PRO A 112 27.80 16.99 -5.68
N VAL A 113 27.48 16.03 -4.82
CA VAL A 113 28.16 14.72 -4.80
C VAL A 113 27.90 13.96 -6.10
N HIS A 114 26.68 14.05 -6.64
CA HIS A 114 26.30 13.31 -7.83
C HIS A 114 26.91 13.90 -9.11
N PHE A 115 26.85 15.23 -9.29
CA PHE A 115 27.25 15.89 -10.53
C PHE A 115 28.68 16.47 -10.51
N LEU A 116 29.14 17.01 -9.38
CA LEU A 116 30.42 17.73 -9.32
C LEU A 116 31.58 16.84 -8.85
N TRP A 117 31.29 15.74 -8.15
CA TRP A 117 32.34 14.87 -7.62
C TRP A 117 32.98 13.99 -8.70
N LYS A 118 34.19 14.37 -9.14
CA LYS A 118 35.04 13.60 -10.08
C LYS A 118 36.04 12.66 -9.38
N GLY A 119 36.00 12.57 -8.05
CA GLY A 119 36.92 11.75 -7.25
C GLY A 119 36.67 10.23 -7.34
N PRO A 120 37.26 9.44 -6.42
CA PRO A 120 37.16 7.98 -6.45
C PRO A 120 35.72 7.49 -6.31
N LYS A 121 35.28 6.62 -7.23
CA LYS A 121 33.90 6.12 -7.33
C LYS A 121 33.41 5.43 -6.04
N ASN A 122 34.31 4.81 -5.28
CA ASN A 122 33.97 4.10 -4.04
C ASN A 122 33.49 5.07 -2.95
N TRP A 123 34.16 6.21 -2.79
CA TRP A 123 33.79 7.24 -1.82
C TRP A 123 32.48 7.92 -2.21
N LYS A 124 32.30 8.23 -3.50
CA LYS A 124 31.05 8.76 -4.01
C LYS A 124 29.87 7.86 -3.64
N ARG A 125 29.96 6.55 -3.93
CA ARG A 125 28.92 5.57 -3.58
C ARG A 125 28.69 5.45 -2.08
N ALA A 126 29.75 5.50 -1.28
CA ALA A 126 29.62 5.43 0.18
C ALA A 126 28.86 6.65 0.74
N ILE A 127 29.14 7.84 0.22
CA ILE A 127 28.45 9.09 0.60
C ILE A 127 27.00 9.04 0.12
N GLU A 128 26.74 8.70 -1.14
CA GLU A 128 25.38 8.60 -1.68
C GLU A 128 24.53 7.60 -0.88
N ARG A 129 25.08 6.43 -0.52
CA ARG A 129 24.41 5.47 0.37
C ARG A 129 24.08 6.07 1.72
N LYS A 130 25.02 6.79 2.35
CA LYS A 130 24.75 7.46 3.64
C LYS A 130 23.70 8.56 3.54
N LEU A 131 23.64 9.27 2.42
CA LEU A 131 22.60 10.27 2.17
C LEU A 131 21.22 9.62 2.03
N VAL A 132 21.13 8.46 1.35
CA VAL A 132 19.88 7.69 1.24
C VAL A 132 19.45 7.16 2.61
N GLU A 133 20.36 6.56 3.39
CA GLU A 133 20.07 6.13 4.78
C GLU A 133 19.55 7.30 5.63
N MET A 134 20.19 8.47 5.54
CA MET A 134 19.78 9.69 6.24
C MET A 134 18.37 10.12 5.83
N MET A 135 18.08 10.14 4.53
CA MET A 135 16.75 10.48 4.02
C MET A 135 15.69 9.51 4.54
N CYS A 136 15.95 8.21 4.49
CA CYS A 136 15.02 7.22 5.02
C CYS A 136 14.81 7.39 6.53
N GLY A 137 15.86 7.76 7.28
CA GLY A 137 15.74 8.15 8.68
C GLY A 137 14.86 9.39 8.90
N VAL A 138 14.98 10.43 8.05
CA VAL A 138 14.11 11.61 8.08
C VAL A 138 12.66 11.23 7.83
N PHE A 139 12.38 10.36 6.86
CA PHE A 139 11.02 9.86 6.62
C PHE A 139 10.45 9.22 7.88
N VAL A 140 11.22 8.35 8.55
CA VAL A 140 10.77 7.70 9.79
C VAL A 140 10.54 8.70 10.91
N ALA A 141 11.44 9.68 11.07
CA ALA A 141 11.26 10.77 12.03
C ALA A 141 10.01 11.62 11.72
N SER A 142 9.70 11.84 10.44
CA SER A 142 8.57 12.68 10.01
C SER A 142 7.21 12.12 10.38
N TRP A 143 7.05 10.79 10.52
CA TRP A 143 5.82 10.21 11.08
C TRP A 143 5.98 9.81 12.56
N THR A 144 7.06 10.24 13.21
CA THR A 144 7.39 9.92 14.61
C THR A 144 7.50 8.40 14.84
N GLY A 145 8.07 7.69 13.88
CA GLY A 145 8.27 6.25 13.96
C GLY A 145 9.37 5.90 14.96
N VAL A 146 9.06 5.02 15.91
CA VAL A 146 10.04 4.46 16.84
C VAL A 146 10.26 2.99 16.48
N VAL A 147 11.40 2.69 15.84
CA VAL A 147 11.71 1.36 15.34
C VAL A 147 12.73 0.69 16.25
N LYS A 148 12.35 -0.48 16.80
CA LYS A 148 13.23 -1.30 17.64
C LYS A 148 13.71 -2.51 16.84
N TYR A 149 15.02 -2.58 16.62
CA TYR A 149 15.66 -3.71 15.97
C TYR A 149 16.05 -4.77 17.00
N HIS A 150 15.87 -6.04 16.63
CA HIS A 150 16.27 -7.18 17.43
C HIS A 150 17.28 -8.01 16.65
N GLY A 151 18.36 -8.43 17.32
CA GLY A 151 19.45 -9.18 16.70
C GLY A 151 20.61 -8.31 16.20
N PRO A 152 21.68 -8.95 15.69
CA PRO A 152 22.86 -8.25 15.21
C PRO A 152 22.56 -7.46 13.95
N ARG A 153 23.22 -6.31 13.79
CA ARG A 153 23.13 -5.52 12.56
C ARG A 153 23.66 -6.36 11.37
N PRO A 154 22.96 -6.37 10.22
CA PRO A 154 23.41 -7.06 9.02
C PRO A 154 24.83 -6.68 8.62
N SER A 155 25.70 -7.67 8.44
CA SER A 155 27.07 -7.47 7.97
C SER A 155 27.09 -7.23 6.46
N MET A 156 27.93 -6.32 5.96
CA MET A 156 28.14 -6.12 4.53
C MET A 156 29.16 -7.09 3.95
N ARG A 157 28.86 -8.40 3.96
CA ARG A 157 29.72 -9.42 3.32
C ARG A 157 29.26 -9.67 1.87
N PRO A 158 30.19 -10.01 0.96
CA PRO A 158 29.81 -10.37 -0.41
C PRO A 158 28.89 -11.59 -0.41
N GLN A 159 28.04 -11.70 -1.44
CA GLN A 159 27.18 -12.87 -1.71
C GLN A 159 26.14 -13.18 -0.62
N GLN A 160 25.60 -12.14 0.03
CA GLN A 160 24.49 -12.27 0.98
C GLN A 160 23.19 -11.72 0.38
N VAL A 161 22.09 -12.42 0.62
CA VAL A 161 20.74 -11.99 0.22
C VAL A 161 19.89 -11.92 1.48
N PHE A 162 19.28 -10.76 1.71
CA PHE A 162 18.34 -10.56 2.81
C PHE A 162 16.92 -10.66 2.29
N VAL A 163 16.08 -11.38 3.02
CA VAL A 163 14.68 -11.62 2.65
C VAL A 163 13.80 -11.08 3.77
N ALA A 164 12.82 -10.27 3.40
CA ALA A 164 11.83 -9.72 4.31
C ALA A 164 10.43 -9.88 3.69
N ASN A 165 9.43 -10.04 4.54
CA ASN A 165 8.04 -10.02 4.12
C ASN A 165 7.69 -8.61 3.61
N HIS A 166 6.85 -8.52 2.58
CA HIS A 166 6.46 -7.25 1.98
C HIS A 166 4.99 -6.94 2.23
N THR A 167 4.74 -5.78 2.84
CA THR A 167 3.40 -5.21 3.06
C THR A 167 3.21 -3.94 2.23
N SER A 168 4.21 -3.05 2.19
CA SER A 168 4.10 -1.77 1.48
C SER A 168 5.46 -1.14 1.15
N MET A 169 5.48 -0.07 0.36
CA MET A 169 6.72 0.68 0.08
C MET A 169 7.41 1.22 1.34
N ILE A 170 6.70 1.34 2.47
CA ILE A 170 7.28 1.77 3.74
C ILE A 170 8.34 0.77 4.23
N ASP A 171 8.22 -0.52 3.88
CA ASP A 171 9.19 -1.56 4.28
C ASP A 171 10.59 -1.20 3.81
N PHE A 172 10.71 -0.65 2.60
CA PHE A 172 11.99 -0.18 2.06
C PHE A 172 12.59 0.92 2.94
N ILE A 173 11.80 1.93 3.31
CA ILE A 173 12.24 3.04 4.15
C ILE A 173 12.69 2.53 5.53
N ILE A 174 11.94 1.58 6.11
CA ILE A 174 12.23 1.03 7.43
C ILE A 174 13.52 0.21 7.43
N LEU A 175 13.83 -0.52 6.35
CA LEU A 175 15.07 -1.27 6.22
C LEU A 175 16.27 -0.35 5.91
N GLU A 176 16.10 0.59 4.99
CA GLU A 176 17.15 1.53 4.57
C GLU A 176 17.60 2.47 5.68
N GLN A 177 16.72 2.89 6.59
CA GLN A 177 17.14 3.73 7.72
C GLN A 177 18.19 3.00 8.60
N MET A 178 18.15 1.67 8.64
CA MET A 178 19.10 0.88 9.42
C MET A 178 20.40 0.76 8.66
N THR A 179 20.36 0.31 7.41
CA THR A 179 21.53 0.13 6.55
C THR A 179 21.12 0.14 5.09
N ALA A 180 22.00 0.64 4.21
CA ALA A 180 21.72 0.69 2.79
C ALA A 180 21.72 -0.71 2.14
N PHE A 181 20.56 -1.14 1.65
CA PHE A 181 20.36 -2.39 0.93
C PHE A 181 20.12 -2.12 -0.57
N ALA A 182 20.81 -2.88 -1.41
CA ALA A 182 20.41 -2.95 -2.81
C ALA A 182 19.10 -3.76 -2.89
N VAL A 183 18.05 -3.16 -3.43
CA VAL A 183 16.74 -3.82 -3.58
C VAL A 183 16.39 -4.08 -5.03
N ILE A 184 15.50 -5.03 -5.22
CA ILE A 184 14.91 -5.36 -6.51
C ILE A 184 13.55 -4.69 -6.59
N MET A 185 13.34 -3.84 -7.59
CA MET A 185 12.12 -3.04 -7.73
C MET A 185 11.57 -3.05 -9.15
N GLN A 186 10.25 -2.86 -9.26
CA GLN A 186 9.61 -2.62 -10.55
C GLN A 186 10.02 -1.24 -11.07
N LYS A 187 10.38 -1.17 -12.35
CA LYS A 187 10.65 0.09 -13.04
C LYS A 187 9.34 0.85 -13.23
N HIS A 188 9.23 2.02 -12.62
CA HIS A 188 8.08 2.90 -12.81
C HIS A 188 8.35 3.91 -13.94
N PRO A 189 7.34 4.24 -14.78
CA PRO A 189 7.46 5.31 -15.75
C PRO A 189 7.38 6.71 -15.09
N GLY A 190 7.74 7.75 -15.85
CA GLY A 190 7.60 9.14 -15.42
C GLY A 190 8.62 9.61 -14.39
N TRP A 191 8.22 10.57 -13.54
CA TRP A 191 9.09 11.23 -12.57
C TRP A 191 9.61 10.28 -11.48
N VAL A 192 8.80 9.30 -11.08
CA VAL A 192 9.20 8.26 -10.11
C VAL A 192 10.37 7.46 -10.68
N GLY A 193 10.31 7.06 -11.96
CA GLY A 193 11.40 6.37 -12.64
C GLY A 193 12.68 7.19 -12.74
N PHE A 194 12.58 8.51 -12.88
CA PHE A 194 13.74 9.41 -12.86
C PHE A 194 14.42 9.44 -11.49
N ILE A 195 13.63 9.55 -10.41
CA ILE A 195 14.14 9.48 -9.04
C ILE A 195 14.78 8.11 -8.76
N GLN A 196 14.14 7.02 -9.19
CA GLN A 196 14.68 5.66 -9.06
C GLN A 196 16.04 5.53 -9.75
N LYS A 197 16.17 6.01 -11.00
CA LYS A 197 17.45 5.98 -11.71
C LYS A 197 18.50 6.90 -11.09
N THR A 198 18.13 8.09 -10.64
CA THR A 198 19.13 9.07 -10.19
C THR A 198 19.62 8.77 -8.77
N ILE A 199 18.69 8.49 -7.85
CA ILE A 199 19.00 8.34 -6.43
C ILE A 199 19.27 6.88 -6.07
N LEU A 200 18.43 5.94 -6.51
CA LEU A 200 18.52 4.54 -6.07
C LEU A 200 19.53 3.70 -6.87
N GLU A 201 19.97 4.17 -8.05
CA GLU A 201 21.10 3.56 -8.76
C GLU A 201 22.41 3.65 -7.96
N SER A 202 22.56 4.70 -7.13
CA SER A 202 23.74 4.85 -6.25
C SER A 202 23.87 3.73 -5.20
N VAL A 203 22.74 3.18 -4.76
CA VAL A 203 22.68 2.06 -3.81
C VAL A 203 22.99 0.73 -4.51
N GLY A 204 22.84 0.67 -5.83
CA GLY A 204 23.03 -0.53 -6.64
C GLY A 204 21.77 -1.37 -6.81
N CYS A 205 20.60 -0.73 -6.76
CA CYS A 205 19.31 -1.40 -6.95
C CYS A 205 19.17 -1.97 -8.38
N ILE A 206 18.45 -3.08 -8.49
CA ILE A 206 18.17 -3.76 -9.76
C ILE A 206 16.70 -3.51 -10.12
N TRP A 207 16.46 -3.11 -11.37
CA TRP A 207 15.14 -2.76 -11.86
C TRP A 207 14.65 -3.79 -12.85
N PHE A 208 13.44 -4.30 -12.64
CA PHE A 208 12.77 -5.18 -13.60
C PHE A 208 11.55 -4.51 -14.21
N ASN A 209 11.26 -4.89 -15.45
CA ASN A 209 10.03 -4.50 -16.11
C ASN A 209 9.11 -5.72 -16.27
N ARG A 210 8.08 -5.83 -15.42
CA ARG A 210 7.06 -6.89 -15.52
C ARG A 210 6.41 -7.03 -16.90
N THR A 211 6.36 -5.99 -17.73
CA THR A 211 5.77 -6.08 -19.08
C THR A 211 6.72 -6.67 -20.11
N GLU A 212 8.01 -6.80 -19.78
CA GLU A 212 9.05 -7.26 -20.69
C GLU A 212 9.22 -8.78 -20.57
N ALA A 213 8.28 -9.52 -21.15
CA ALA A 213 8.24 -10.99 -21.06
C ALA A 213 9.48 -11.70 -21.63
N LYS A 214 10.27 -11.01 -22.47
CA LYS A 214 11.47 -11.55 -23.13
C LYS A 214 12.75 -11.42 -22.30
N ASP A 215 12.73 -10.80 -21.12
CA ASP A 215 13.93 -10.66 -20.28
C ASP A 215 14.57 -12.01 -19.95
N ARG A 216 13.75 -13.05 -19.74
CA ARG A 216 14.24 -14.42 -19.50
C ARG A 216 15.01 -14.99 -20.68
N GLU A 217 14.56 -14.75 -21.92
CA GLU A 217 15.23 -15.24 -23.12
C GLU A 217 16.56 -14.53 -23.37
N VAL A 218 16.65 -13.24 -23.03
CA VAL A 218 17.88 -12.45 -23.18
C VAL A 218 18.94 -12.91 -22.19
N VAL A 219 18.56 -13.23 -20.95
CA VAL A 219 19.49 -13.79 -19.95
C VAL A 219 19.94 -15.20 -20.34
N ALA A 220 19.04 -16.04 -20.88
CA ALA A 220 19.37 -17.41 -21.26
C ALA A 220 20.29 -17.53 -22.50
N ARG A 221 20.37 -16.48 -23.34
CA ARG A 221 21.28 -16.44 -24.49
C ARG A 221 22.71 -16.02 -24.14
N LYS A 222 22.97 -15.65 -22.90
CA LYS A 222 24.25 -15.11 -22.43
C LYS A 222 25.07 -16.18 -21.72
#